data_AF-E1RDY8-F1
#
_entry.id   AF-E1RDY8-F1
#
_cell.length_a   1.000
_cell.length_b   1.000
_cell.length_c   1.000
_cell.angle_alpha   90.00
_cell.angle_beta   90.00
_cell.angle_gamma   90.00
#
_symmetry.space_group_name_H-M   'P 1'
#
loop_
_entity.id
_entity.type
_entity.pdbx_description
1 polymer ?
#
loop_
_entity_poly.entity_id
_entity_poly.type
_entity_poly.pdbx_seq_one_letter_code
_entity_poly.pdbx_strand_id
1 'polypeptide(L)'
;MTATLPKIYVFSSVPDQGKTKLVLELYNHFSSKGYRVACLQANKGQKDFKVYIKKDIYHYSVPLEAAKSRAELEKWIPAGFDIYLMEVTLGNSPVDIAYISLFDNINEVISSEYLDSWEDYVIKYFEDNWIHESSNGECKSSDFWDYIHDRNVQKVIIGTMGEPICPFMDSGGYIHNVSSLVYDEIDPKYTFPVSNKRLITVGAFPGEYWDIYPHMRWYSSKYAKFMERFRNESYDIAVIGDSAQEKLKFQSKPKNHLVICYQPGVYANIERKEPDMKVNTDFKTFIKNLNNILQGNEISDEDNVLSRYNNSYRTFKPVPERESVWREGNIVFCNGWIHPQYLISKGFLEVE
;
A
#
# COMPACT_ATOMS: atom_id res chain seq x y z
N MET A 1 -25.87 -12.50 21.54
CA MET A 1 -24.53 -11.88 21.70
C MET A 1 -24.29 -11.08 20.43
N THR A 2 -24.20 -9.76 20.51
CA THR A 2 -23.79 -8.94 19.37
C THR A 2 -22.33 -9.24 19.09
N ALA A 3 -22.01 -9.70 17.88
CA ALA A 3 -20.62 -9.91 17.49
C ALA A 3 -19.89 -8.56 17.56
N THR A 4 -18.80 -8.49 18.31
CA THR A 4 -17.93 -7.31 18.34
C THR A 4 -17.26 -7.19 16.98
N LEU A 5 -17.35 -6.01 16.36
CA LEU A 5 -16.70 -5.76 15.08
C LEU A 5 -15.17 -5.74 15.25
N PRO A 6 -14.41 -6.18 14.23
CA PRO A 6 -12.97 -6.02 14.20
C PRO A 6 -12.51 -4.56 14.35
N LYS A 7 -11.33 -4.38 14.95
CA LYS A 7 -10.72 -3.06 15.16
C LYS A 7 -9.76 -2.73 14.04
N ILE A 8 -9.76 -1.48 13.57
CA ILE A 8 -8.73 -0.95 12.68
C ILE A 8 -7.97 0.19 13.36
N TYR A 9 -6.67 0.02 13.50
CA TYR A 9 -5.74 1.04 13.98
C TYR A 9 -5.06 1.67 12.77
N VAL A 10 -5.30 2.96 12.54
CA VAL A 10 -4.69 3.69 11.43
C VAL A 10 -3.44 4.40 11.93
N PHE A 11 -2.32 4.17 11.26
CA PHE A 11 -1.02 4.77 11.58
C PHE A 11 -0.58 5.69 10.45
N SER A 12 -0.35 6.97 10.78
CA SER A 12 0.11 7.98 9.83
C SER A 12 1.43 8.60 10.31
N SER A 13 2.31 8.92 9.38
CA SER A 13 3.56 9.66 9.61
C SER A 13 4.16 9.97 8.26
N VAL A 14 5.07 10.95 8.15
CA VAL A 14 5.96 11.00 6.97
C VAL A 14 6.92 9.79 6.95
N PRO A 15 7.66 9.51 5.86
CA PRO A 15 8.61 8.41 5.79
C PRO A 15 9.69 8.47 6.88
N ASP A 16 10.31 7.31 7.12
CA ASP A 16 11.48 7.15 8.00
C ASP A 16 11.27 7.47 9.49
N GLN A 17 10.01 7.53 9.94
CA GLN A 17 9.65 7.75 11.37
C GLN A 17 9.47 6.46 12.19
N GLY A 18 9.79 5.29 11.62
CA GLY A 18 9.69 4.00 12.32
C GLY A 18 8.29 3.37 12.36
N LYS A 19 7.32 3.90 11.61
CA LYS A 19 5.93 3.37 11.52
C LYS A 19 5.86 1.87 11.19
N THR A 20 6.58 1.40 10.17
CA THR A 20 6.57 -0.03 9.80
C THR A 20 7.16 -0.89 10.91
N LYS A 21 8.18 -0.41 11.63
CA LYS A 21 8.73 -1.13 12.79
C LYS A 21 7.67 -1.23 13.89
N LEU A 22 7.01 -0.13 14.24
CA LEU A 22 5.91 -0.11 15.21
C LEU A 22 4.80 -1.10 14.85
N VAL A 23 4.34 -1.08 13.59
CA VAL A 23 3.26 -1.96 13.10
C VAL A 23 3.64 -3.43 13.21
N LEU A 24 4.88 -3.79 12.90
CA LEU A 24 5.37 -5.16 13.06
C LEU A 24 5.41 -5.60 14.53
N GLU A 25 5.79 -4.71 15.44
CA GLU A 25 5.79 -5.03 16.87
C GLU A 25 4.37 -5.08 17.45
N LEU A 26 3.45 -4.25 16.96
CA LEU A 26 2.02 -4.36 17.30
C LEU A 26 1.41 -5.66 16.79
N TYR A 27 1.78 -6.08 15.58
CA TYR A 27 1.39 -7.38 15.04
C TYR A 27 1.79 -8.51 15.99
N ASN A 28 3.06 -8.52 16.42
CA ASN A 28 3.56 -9.52 17.38
C ASN A 28 2.83 -9.43 18.71
N HIS A 29 2.63 -8.21 19.24
CA HIS A 29 1.96 -7.97 20.50
C HIS A 29 0.53 -8.53 20.51
N PHE A 30 -0.28 -8.19 19.51
CA PHE A 30 -1.67 -8.66 19.43
C PHE A 30 -1.75 -10.15 19.11
N SER A 31 -0.91 -10.66 18.20
CA SER A 31 -0.86 -12.09 17.89
C SER A 31 -0.49 -12.94 19.11
N SER A 32 0.44 -12.46 19.95
CA SER A 32 0.82 -13.14 21.19
C SER A 32 -0.34 -13.24 22.21
N LYS A 33 -1.35 -12.38 22.08
CA LYS A 33 -2.57 -12.39 22.88
C LYS A 33 -3.71 -13.21 22.25
N GLY A 34 -3.45 -13.89 21.14
CA GLY A 34 -4.39 -14.77 20.45
C GLY A 34 -5.28 -14.10 19.41
N TYR A 35 -5.04 -12.82 19.09
CA TYR A 35 -5.77 -12.14 18.02
C TYR A 35 -5.24 -12.56 16.64
N ARG A 36 -6.14 -12.69 15.66
CA ARG A 36 -5.79 -12.74 14.25
C ARG A 36 -5.59 -11.32 13.74
N VAL A 37 -4.38 -11.01 13.28
CA VAL A 37 -3.99 -9.65 12.86
C VAL A 37 -3.68 -9.61 11.37
N ALA A 38 -4.09 -8.54 10.70
CA ALA A 38 -3.71 -8.23 9.33
C ALA A 38 -3.10 -6.82 9.25
N CYS A 39 -2.01 -6.68 8.50
CA CYS A 39 -1.42 -5.38 8.19
C CYS A 39 -1.94 -4.87 6.84
N LEU A 40 -2.44 -3.64 6.80
CA LEU A 40 -2.92 -2.98 5.60
C LEU A 40 -1.95 -1.86 5.23
N GLN A 41 -1.64 -1.68 3.96
CA GLN A 41 -0.80 -0.56 3.50
C GLN A 41 -1.53 0.24 2.42
N ALA A 42 -1.70 1.54 2.68
CA ALA A 42 -2.15 2.49 1.66
C ALA A 42 -1.04 2.73 0.64
N ASN A 43 -1.35 2.51 -0.64
CA ASN A 43 -0.53 2.87 -1.81
C ASN A 43 0.94 2.36 -1.84
N LYS A 44 1.33 1.40 -1.00
CA LYS A 44 2.69 0.84 -1.00
C LYS A 44 2.65 -0.62 -0.61
N GLY A 45 2.98 -1.53 -1.55
CA GLY A 45 3.39 -2.88 -1.19
C GLY A 45 4.87 -3.12 -1.46
N GLN A 46 5.47 -2.48 -2.46
CA GLN A 46 6.74 -2.95 -3.01
C GLN A 46 7.97 -2.82 -2.10
N LYS A 47 8.11 -1.71 -1.37
CA LYS A 47 9.31 -1.43 -0.56
C LYS A 47 9.37 -2.31 0.70
N ASP A 48 8.22 -2.51 1.33
CA ASP A 48 8.12 -3.19 2.63
C ASP A 48 7.66 -4.65 2.52
N PHE A 49 7.14 -5.07 1.36
CA PHE A 49 6.72 -6.45 1.08
C PHE A 49 7.69 -7.52 1.57
N LYS A 50 9.00 -7.30 1.35
CA LYS A 50 10.03 -8.28 1.76
C LYS A 50 10.10 -8.42 3.28
N VAL A 51 9.77 -7.38 4.04
CA VAL A 51 9.78 -7.38 5.49
C VAL A 51 8.62 -8.22 6.01
N TYR A 52 7.42 -8.01 5.46
CA TYR A 52 6.20 -8.72 5.86
C TYR A 52 6.27 -10.22 5.55
N ILE A 53 6.58 -10.62 4.31
CA ILE A 53 6.55 -12.05 3.94
C ILE A 53 7.66 -12.85 4.60
N LYS A 54 8.83 -12.26 4.83
CA LYS A 54 9.90 -12.97 5.56
C LYS A 54 9.48 -13.31 7.01
N LYS A 55 8.52 -12.58 7.56
CA LYS A 55 7.97 -12.79 8.89
C LYS A 55 6.64 -13.57 8.88
N ASP A 56 6.20 -14.05 7.71
CA ASP A 56 4.93 -14.77 7.53
C ASP A 56 3.72 -13.95 8.03
N ILE A 57 3.74 -12.64 7.79
CA ILE A 57 2.70 -11.71 8.23
C ILE A 57 1.67 -11.51 7.13
N TYR A 58 0.39 -11.61 7.49
CA TYR A 58 -0.74 -11.20 6.64
C TYR A 58 -0.63 -9.71 6.32
N HIS A 59 -0.37 -9.42 5.05
CA HIS A 59 -0.13 -8.06 4.57
C HIS A 59 -0.87 -7.83 3.26
N TYR A 60 -1.68 -6.77 3.24
CA TYR A 60 -2.55 -6.43 2.13
C TYR A 60 -2.36 -4.98 1.72
N SER A 61 -2.28 -4.74 0.42
CA SER A 61 -2.29 -3.38 -0.09
C SER A 61 -3.74 -2.93 -0.27
N VAL A 62 -4.05 -1.67 0.04
CA VAL A 62 -5.38 -1.09 -0.17
C VAL A 62 -5.32 -0.16 -1.38
N PRO A 63 -6.14 -0.39 -2.44
CA PRO A 63 -6.14 0.47 -3.60
C PRO A 63 -6.91 1.78 -3.35
N LEU A 64 -6.61 2.81 -4.13
CA LEU A 64 -7.24 4.13 -3.98
C LEU A 64 -8.77 4.08 -4.18
N GLU A 65 -9.28 3.22 -5.05
CA GLU A 65 -10.73 3.07 -5.25
C GLU A 65 -11.47 2.59 -3.99
N ALA A 66 -10.77 1.84 -3.12
CA ALA A 66 -11.32 1.46 -1.82
C ALA A 66 -11.55 2.67 -0.90
N ALA A 67 -10.88 3.80 -1.18
CA ALA A 67 -11.00 5.03 -0.40
C ALA A 67 -12.21 5.90 -0.77
N LYS A 68 -13.12 5.43 -1.62
CA LYS A 68 -14.36 6.14 -1.96
C LYS A 68 -15.29 6.31 -0.75
N SER A 69 -15.36 5.30 0.11
CA SER A 69 -16.13 5.32 1.35
C SER A 69 -15.74 4.14 2.23
N ARG A 70 -16.10 4.18 3.52
CA ARG A 70 -15.89 3.07 4.46
C ARG A 70 -16.51 1.76 3.95
N ALA A 71 -17.69 1.83 3.34
CA ALA A 71 -18.37 0.66 2.77
C ALA A 71 -17.65 0.07 1.56
N GLU A 72 -16.98 0.89 0.74
CA GLU A 72 -16.14 0.39 -0.36
C GLU A 72 -14.85 -0.22 0.19
N LEU A 73 -14.23 0.41 1.18
CA LEU A 73 -13.06 -0.13 1.87
C LEU A 73 -13.33 -1.54 2.43
N GLU A 74 -14.45 -1.72 3.11
CA GLU A 74 -14.88 -3.01 3.67
C GLU A 74 -15.04 -4.12 2.62
N LYS A 75 -15.44 -3.78 1.39
CA LYS A 75 -15.51 -4.75 0.28
C LYS A 75 -14.13 -5.18 -0.21
N TRP A 76 -13.08 -4.43 0.10
CA TRP A 76 -11.70 -4.71 -0.29
C TRP A 76 -10.90 -5.42 0.78
N ILE A 77 -11.18 -5.15 2.05
CA ILE A 77 -10.43 -5.73 3.17
C ILE A 77 -10.86 -7.19 3.40
N PRO A 78 -9.91 -8.14 3.53
CA PRO A 78 -10.22 -9.53 3.79
C PRO A 78 -10.82 -9.74 5.17
N ALA A 79 -11.89 -10.52 5.24
CA ALA A 79 -12.55 -10.93 6.48
C ALA A 79 -11.75 -11.99 7.25
N GLY A 80 -12.12 -12.19 8.51
CA GLY A 80 -11.58 -13.26 9.37
C GLY A 80 -10.42 -12.84 10.27
N PHE A 81 -10.15 -11.54 10.41
CA PHE A 81 -9.20 -11.00 11.37
C PHE A 81 -9.92 -10.19 12.46
N ASP A 82 -9.34 -10.15 13.64
CA ASP A 82 -9.85 -9.39 14.79
C ASP A 82 -9.32 -7.95 14.78
N ILE A 83 -8.11 -7.77 14.25
CA ILE A 83 -7.37 -6.51 14.27
C ILE A 83 -6.73 -6.25 12.91
N TYR A 84 -6.90 -5.01 12.44
CA TYR A 84 -6.26 -4.48 11.25
C TYR A 84 -5.32 -3.33 11.64
N LEU A 85 -4.08 -3.39 11.18
CA LEU A 85 -3.07 -2.34 11.38
C LEU A 85 -2.82 -1.66 10.05
N MET A 86 -3.41 -0.50 9.82
CA MET A 86 -3.35 0.22 8.55
C MET A 86 -2.26 1.28 8.55
N GLU A 87 -1.26 1.13 7.70
CA GLU A 87 -0.24 2.14 7.45
C GLU A 87 -0.69 3.09 6.34
N VAL A 88 -0.69 4.38 6.65
CA VAL A 88 -0.83 5.46 5.68
C VAL A 88 0.49 6.22 5.62
N THR A 89 1.17 6.18 4.47
CA THR A 89 2.59 6.56 4.42
C THR A 89 2.83 8.05 4.45
N LEU A 90 1.84 8.83 4.02
CA LEU A 90 1.89 10.27 4.05
C LEU A 90 0.46 10.76 4.28
N GLY A 91 -0.13 10.58 5.48
CA GLY A 91 -1.53 11.00 5.68
C GLY A 91 -1.82 12.44 5.22
N ASN A 92 -0.82 13.31 5.35
CA ASN A 92 -0.85 14.73 4.96
C ASN A 92 -0.49 14.96 3.47
N SER A 93 -0.40 13.90 2.66
CA SER A 93 -0.19 14.03 1.22
C SER A 93 -1.52 14.08 0.47
N PRO A 94 -1.51 14.67 -0.73
CA PRO A 94 -2.72 14.84 -1.52
C PRO A 94 -3.47 13.52 -1.81
N VAL A 95 -2.78 12.38 -1.91
CA VAL A 95 -3.41 11.11 -2.28
C VAL A 95 -3.82 10.30 -1.06
N ASP A 96 -2.98 10.30 -0.03
CA ASP A 96 -3.22 9.47 1.15
C ASP A 96 -4.30 10.06 2.07
N ILE A 97 -4.63 11.36 1.92
CA ILE A 97 -5.76 12.02 2.59
C ILE A 97 -7.10 11.32 2.29
N ALA A 98 -7.22 10.67 1.13
CA ALA A 98 -8.39 9.87 0.77
C ALA A 98 -8.61 8.71 1.74
N TYR A 99 -7.53 8.09 2.24
CA TYR A 99 -7.65 7.01 3.22
C TYR A 99 -7.87 7.55 4.62
N ILE A 100 -7.19 8.65 4.98
CA ILE A 100 -7.37 9.29 6.30
C ILE A 100 -8.81 9.75 6.49
N SER A 101 -9.47 10.23 5.44
CA SER A 101 -10.86 10.72 5.51
C SER A 101 -11.90 9.66 5.84
N LEU A 102 -11.54 8.37 5.79
CA LEU A 102 -12.44 7.25 6.11
C LEU A 102 -12.57 7.00 7.62
N PHE A 103 -11.71 7.61 8.43
CA PHE A 103 -11.54 7.30 9.84
C PHE A 103 -11.53 8.56 10.72
N ASP A 104 -12.09 8.42 11.92
CA ASP A 104 -12.10 9.49 12.92
C ASP A 104 -10.89 9.41 13.87
N ASN A 105 -10.31 8.21 14.01
CA ASN A 105 -9.24 7.90 14.95
C ASN A 105 -7.92 7.62 14.22
N ILE A 106 -6.91 8.46 14.45
CA ILE A 106 -5.60 8.36 13.80
C ILE A 106 -4.50 8.24 14.86
N ASN A 107 -3.59 7.28 14.71
CA ASN A 107 -2.37 7.18 15.50
C ASN A 107 -1.21 7.79 14.72
N GLU A 108 -0.74 8.96 15.12
CA GLU A 108 0.33 9.66 14.44
C GLU A 108 1.69 9.25 15.01
N VAL A 109 2.54 8.66 14.17
CA VAL A 109 3.84 8.10 14.56
C VAL A 109 4.93 9.15 14.41
N ILE A 110 5.61 9.47 15.51
CA ILE A 110 6.57 10.56 15.60
C ILE A 110 7.88 10.02 16.17
N SER A 111 8.99 10.25 15.46
CA SER A 111 10.32 10.01 16.03
C SER A 111 10.57 10.97 17.20
N SER A 112 11.13 10.48 18.31
CA SER A 112 11.42 11.32 19.48
C SER A 112 12.32 12.51 19.16
N GLU A 113 13.12 12.43 18.09
CA GLU A 113 13.97 13.52 17.60
C GLU A 113 13.18 14.75 17.11
N TYR A 114 11.94 14.55 16.64
CA TYR A 114 11.09 15.61 16.10
C TYR A 114 9.88 15.90 16.99
N LEU A 115 9.85 15.39 18.22
CA LEU A 115 8.67 15.50 19.09
C LEU A 115 8.21 16.95 19.31
N ASP A 116 9.19 17.84 19.55
CA ASP A 116 8.94 19.27 19.87
C ASP A 116 8.81 20.15 18.61
N SER A 117 9.12 19.62 17.43
CA SER A 117 9.14 20.34 16.14
C SER A 117 8.40 19.60 15.03
N TRP A 118 7.44 18.74 15.42
CA TRP A 118 6.81 17.78 14.50
C TRP A 118 6.07 18.47 13.36
N GLU A 119 5.29 19.51 13.67
CA GLU A 119 4.54 20.29 12.66
C GLU A 119 5.47 20.93 11.63
N ASP A 120 6.49 21.65 12.08
CA ASP A 120 7.49 22.29 11.22
C ASP A 120 8.21 21.25 10.34
N TYR A 121 8.57 20.09 10.91
CA TYR A 121 9.22 19.01 10.17
C TYR A 121 8.32 18.44 9.07
N VAL A 122 7.04 18.22 9.37
CA VAL A 122 6.06 17.72 8.41
C VAL A 122 5.81 18.74 7.29
N ILE A 123 5.58 20.02 7.64
CA ILE A 123 5.35 21.11 6.68
C ILE A 123 6.53 21.20 5.70
N LYS A 124 7.76 21.26 6.23
CA LYS A 124 8.98 21.32 5.43
C LYS A 124 9.14 20.10 4.51
N TYR A 125 8.82 18.91 5.01
CA TYR A 125 8.86 17.69 4.19
C TYR A 125 7.95 17.83 2.96
N PHE A 126 6.75 18.40 3.10
CA PHE A 126 5.83 18.61 1.98
C PHE A 126 6.30 19.70 1.03
N GLU A 127 6.88 20.77 1.54
CA GLU A 127 7.47 21.84 0.73
C GLU A 127 8.59 21.32 -0.18
N ASP A 128 9.46 20.47 0.38
CA ASP A 128 10.61 19.93 -0.34
C ASP A 128 10.21 18.89 -1.41
N ASN A 129 9.05 18.24 -1.29
CA ASN A 129 8.73 17.03 -2.08
C ASN A 129 7.43 17.10 -2.90
N TRP A 130 6.44 17.92 -2.53
CA TRP A 130 5.07 17.81 -3.07
C TRP A 130 4.39 19.14 -3.38
N ILE A 131 4.61 20.19 -2.60
CA ILE A 131 3.83 21.43 -2.67
C ILE A 131 4.80 22.60 -2.68
N HIS A 132 4.72 23.48 -3.67
CA HIS A 132 5.56 24.68 -3.67
C HIS A 132 4.97 25.77 -2.77
N GLU A 133 5.82 26.50 -2.04
CA GLU A 133 5.43 27.78 -1.46
C GLU A 133 5.29 28.82 -2.58
N SER A 134 4.08 29.00 -3.11
CA SER A 134 3.78 30.20 -3.88
C SER A 134 2.41 30.79 -3.53
N SER A 135 2.33 32.11 -3.49
CA SER A 135 1.19 32.86 -2.94
C SER A 135 -0.01 32.98 -3.90
N ASN A 136 -0.06 32.19 -4.97
CA ASN A 136 -1.06 32.34 -6.04
C ASN A 136 -1.94 31.10 -6.19
N GLY A 137 -2.84 30.88 -5.22
CA GLY A 137 -3.90 29.87 -5.37
C GLY A 137 -3.40 28.43 -5.50
N GLU A 138 -2.22 28.12 -4.96
CA GLU A 138 -1.74 26.74 -4.83
C GLU A 138 -2.10 26.20 -3.44
N CYS A 139 -2.18 24.87 -3.30
CA CYS A 139 -2.27 24.22 -2.00
C CYS A 139 -1.14 24.70 -1.10
N LYS A 140 -1.41 24.92 0.18
CA LYS A 140 -0.35 25.13 1.18
C LYS A 140 -0.13 23.83 1.94
N SER A 141 1.12 23.57 2.34
CA SER A 141 1.44 22.41 3.18
C SER A 141 0.61 22.38 4.46
N SER A 142 0.29 23.54 5.03
CA SER A 142 -0.59 23.69 6.20
C SER A 142 -2.03 23.22 5.96
N ASP A 143 -2.55 23.32 4.74
CA ASP A 143 -3.94 22.93 4.45
C ASP A 143 -4.16 21.42 4.69
N PHE A 144 -3.13 20.61 4.42
CA PHE A 144 -3.17 19.16 4.67
C PHE A 144 -2.96 18.81 6.15
N TRP A 145 -2.16 19.60 6.86
CA TRP A 145 -1.91 19.43 8.29
C TRP A 145 -3.20 19.58 9.10
N ASP A 146 -3.91 20.71 8.91
CA ASP A 146 -5.17 21.00 9.61
C ASP A 146 -6.22 19.93 9.29
N TYR A 147 -6.25 19.48 8.02
CA TYR A 147 -7.18 18.44 7.61
C TYR A 147 -7.06 17.19 8.48
N ILE A 148 -5.86 16.74 8.87
CA ILE A 148 -5.70 15.59 9.78
C ILE A 148 -5.95 15.96 11.23
N HIS A 149 -5.37 17.06 11.69
CA HIS A 149 -5.32 17.40 13.11
C HIS A 149 -6.66 17.88 13.68
N ASP A 150 -7.66 18.12 12.81
CA ASP A 150 -9.07 18.27 13.20
C ASP A 150 -9.75 16.96 13.63
N ARG A 151 -9.06 15.80 13.55
CA ARG A 151 -9.55 14.47 14.00
C ARG A 151 -9.09 14.10 15.40
N ASN A 152 -9.54 12.93 15.91
CA ASN A 152 -8.99 12.36 17.14
C ASN A 152 -7.61 11.74 16.87
N VAL A 153 -6.56 12.54 17.07
CA VAL A 153 -5.16 12.13 16.83
C VAL A 153 -4.47 11.73 18.13
N GLN A 154 -4.01 10.47 18.20
CA GLN A 154 -3.15 9.97 19.26
C GLN A 154 -1.70 9.94 18.78
N LYS A 155 -0.83 10.72 19.42
CA LYS A 155 0.62 10.67 19.16
C LYS A 155 1.20 9.34 19.67
N VAL A 156 2.04 8.70 18.85
CA VAL A 156 2.80 7.49 19.18
C VAL A 156 4.28 7.77 18.98
N ILE A 157 5.05 7.72 20.06
CA ILE A 157 6.46 8.16 20.05
C ILE A 157 7.39 6.98 19.78
N ILE A 158 8.38 7.16 18.91
CA ILE A 158 9.35 6.13 18.55
C ILE A 158 10.74 6.54 19.03
N GLY A 159 11.44 5.62 19.71
CA GLY A 159 12.85 5.79 20.08
C GLY A 159 13.09 6.64 21.31
N THR A 160 12.06 6.91 22.11
CA THR A 160 12.19 7.66 23.37
C THR A 160 12.98 6.87 24.41
N MET A 161 13.77 7.60 25.22
CA MET A 161 14.46 7.09 26.41
C MET A 161 13.66 7.33 27.69
N GLY A 162 12.61 8.15 27.64
CA GLY A 162 11.68 8.39 28.74
C GLY A 162 10.39 7.58 28.59
N GLU A 163 9.55 7.60 29.63
CA GLU A 163 8.25 6.93 29.68
C GLU A 163 7.11 7.97 29.52
N PRO A 164 6.79 8.39 28.28
CA PRO A 164 5.67 9.30 28.07
C PRO A 164 4.33 8.63 28.40
N ILE A 165 3.32 9.46 28.69
CA ILE A 165 1.96 8.99 29.00
C ILE A 165 1.27 8.38 27.77
N CYS A 166 1.66 8.79 26.57
CA CYS A 166 1.12 8.27 25.32
C CYS A 166 1.70 6.88 24.96
N PRO A 167 1.14 6.18 23.95
CA PRO A 167 1.79 5.00 23.37
C PRO A 167 3.18 5.33 22.86
N PHE A 168 4.15 4.45 23.13
CA PHE A 168 5.51 4.61 22.62
C PHE A 168 6.20 3.27 22.38
N MET A 169 7.18 3.28 21.47
CA MET A 169 8.11 2.19 21.27
C MET A 169 9.50 2.61 21.74
N ASP A 170 10.04 1.89 22.72
CA ASP A 170 11.37 2.16 23.25
C ASP A 170 12.50 1.75 22.29
N SER A 171 13.74 2.06 22.66
CA SER A 171 14.94 1.72 21.88
C SER A 171 15.16 0.20 21.74
N GLY A 172 14.65 -0.60 22.68
CA GLY A 172 14.64 -2.06 22.64
C GLY A 172 13.60 -2.65 21.67
N GLY A 173 12.63 -1.84 21.22
CA GLY A 173 11.54 -2.26 20.35
C GLY A 173 10.30 -2.75 21.09
N TYR A 174 10.21 -2.53 22.40
CA TYR A 174 8.99 -2.87 23.15
C TYR A 174 7.98 -1.72 23.08
N ILE A 175 6.71 -2.09 22.94
CA ILE A 175 5.62 -1.12 22.88
C ILE A 175 4.94 -1.04 24.24
N HIS A 176 4.83 0.18 24.74
CA HIS A 176 4.21 0.53 26.00
C HIS A 176 2.92 1.31 25.77
N ASN A 177 2.04 1.33 26.78
CA ASN A 177 0.76 2.03 26.74
C ASN A 177 -0.13 1.70 25.52
N VAL A 178 -0.09 0.45 25.04
CA VAL A 178 -0.86 -0.04 23.87
C VAL A 178 -2.37 0.20 24.03
N SER A 179 -2.90 0.17 25.26
CA SER A 179 -4.32 0.42 25.54
C SER A 179 -4.77 1.84 25.24
N SER A 180 -3.83 2.79 25.11
CA SER A 180 -4.12 4.19 24.79
C SER A 180 -4.15 4.46 23.29
N LEU A 181 -3.88 3.46 22.44
CA LEU A 181 -4.05 3.60 21.00
C LEU A 181 -5.53 3.77 20.65
N VAL A 182 -5.81 4.65 19.69
CA VAL A 182 -7.16 4.90 19.19
C VAL A 182 -7.46 4.01 17.99
N TYR A 183 -8.72 3.64 17.80
CA TYR A 183 -9.13 2.76 16.71
C TYR A 183 -10.58 3.02 16.27
N ASP A 184 -10.88 2.58 15.06
CA ASP A 184 -12.21 2.51 14.49
C ASP A 184 -12.69 1.04 14.43
N GLU A 185 -13.99 0.82 14.28
CA GLU A 185 -14.57 -0.52 14.04
C GLU A 185 -14.94 -0.71 12.57
N ILE A 186 -14.58 -1.83 11.95
CA ILE A 186 -14.91 -2.10 10.54
C ILE A 186 -15.62 -3.43 10.38
N ASP A 187 -16.37 -3.59 9.29
CA ASP A 187 -17.02 -4.86 8.89
C ASP A 187 -16.44 -5.38 7.56
N PRO A 188 -15.27 -6.04 7.55
CA PRO A 188 -14.62 -6.52 6.33
C PRO A 188 -15.41 -7.64 5.65
N LYS A 189 -15.54 -7.56 4.33
CA LYS A 189 -16.46 -8.40 3.52
C LYS A 189 -15.73 -9.25 2.48
N TYR A 190 -14.45 -8.98 2.23
CA TYR A 190 -13.75 -9.67 1.16
C TYR A 190 -13.32 -11.08 1.58
N THR A 191 -13.44 -12.04 0.68
CA THR A 191 -12.89 -13.39 0.84
C THR A 191 -12.10 -13.73 -0.41
N PHE A 192 -10.84 -14.11 -0.24
CA PHE A 192 -10.02 -14.54 -1.36
C PHE A 192 -10.51 -15.88 -1.91
N PRO A 193 -10.63 -16.05 -3.24
CA PRO A 193 -10.78 -17.37 -3.80
C PRO A 193 -9.51 -18.18 -3.53
N VAL A 194 -9.66 -19.47 -3.25
CA VAL A 194 -8.53 -20.38 -3.00
C VAL A 194 -8.35 -21.30 -4.21
N SER A 195 -7.13 -21.39 -4.71
CA SER A 195 -6.75 -22.20 -5.85
C SER A 195 -5.71 -23.25 -5.48
N ASN A 196 -5.86 -24.45 -6.03
CA ASN A 196 -4.89 -25.53 -5.90
C ASN A 196 -3.78 -25.49 -6.96
N LYS A 197 -3.81 -24.50 -7.87
CA LYS A 197 -2.78 -24.31 -8.88
C LYS A 197 -1.41 -24.04 -8.24
N ARG A 198 -0.36 -24.64 -8.79
CA ARG A 198 1.02 -24.48 -8.36
C ARG A 198 1.56 -23.16 -8.89
N LEU A 199 1.61 -22.15 -8.02
CA LEU A 199 2.21 -20.86 -8.35
C LEU A 199 3.69 -20.83 -7.99
N ILE A 200 4.54 -20.40 -8.93
CA ILE A 200 5.93 -20.03 -8.63
C ILE A 200 6.13 -18.52 -8.77
N THR A 201 6.93 -17.92 -7.90
CA THR A 201 7.13 -16.46 -7.92
C THR A 201 8.54 -16.03 -7.55
N VAL A 202 9.00 -14.91 -8.10
CA VAL A 202 10.28 -14.26 -7.81
C VAL A 202 10.09 -12.75 -7.72
N GLY A 203 10.96 -12.04 -7.00
CA GLY A 203 10.83 -10.58 -6.82
C GLY A 203 9.73 -10.18 -5.84
N ALA A 204 9.31 -8.93 -5.91
CA ALA A 204 8.25 -8.34 -5.09
C ALA A 204 6.90 -8.36 -5.83
N PHE A 205 5.84 -8.84 -5.18
CA PHE A 205 4.49 -8.98 -5.75
C PHE A 205 3.42 -8.70 -4.68
N PRO A 206 2.13 -8.55 -5.01
CA PRO A 206 1.09 -8.35 -3.99
C PRO A 206 0.96 -9.53 -3.00
N GLY A 207 0.87 -9.27 -1.68
CA GLY A 207 0.82 -10.31 -0.64
C GLY A 207 -0.37 -11.26 -0.76
N GLU A 208 -1.45 -10.79 -1.37
CA GLU A 208 -2.71 -11.49 -1.64
C GLU A 208 -2.54 -12.83 -2.37
N TYR A 209 -1.47 -13.01 -3.14
CA TYR A 209 -1.18 -14.29 -3.79
C TYR A 209 -0.98 -15.45 -2.79
N TRP A 210 -0.56 -15.20 -1.55
CA TRP A 210 -0.40 -16.26 -0.54
C TRP A 210 -1.73 -16.85 -0.08
N ASP A 211 -2.75 -16.02 0.08
CA ASP A 211 -4.08 -16.47 0.47
C ASP A 211 -4.83 -17.13 -0.70
N ILE A 212 -4.55 -16.69 -1.93
CA ILE A 212 -5.14 -17.29 -3.14
C ILE A 212 -4.47 -18.63 -3.50
N TYR A 213 -3.15 -18.76 -3.30
CA TYR A 213 -2.36 -19.94 -3.67
C TYR A 213 -1.56 -20.46 -2.46
N PRO A 214 -2.17 -21.27 -1.57
CA PRO A 214 -1.52 -21.74 -0.33
C PRO A 214 -0.24 -22.57 -0.55
N HIS A 215 -0.08 -23.16 -1.74
CA HIS A 215 1.09 -23.97 -2.13
C HIS A 215 2.09 -23.19 -2.99
N MET A 216 1.97 -21.86 -3.03
CA MET A 216 2.87 -20.99 -3.77
C MET A 216 4.33 -21.15 -3.30
N ARG A 217 5.26 -21.08 -4.25
CA ARG A 217 6.70 -21.07 -3.95
C ARG A 217 7.35 -19.75 -4.34
N TRP A 218 7.79 -19.01 -3.33
CA TRP A 218 8.57 -17.78 -3.51
C TRP A 218 10.08 -18.04 -3.51
N TYR A 219 10.75 -17.58 -4.56
CA TYR A 219 12.20 -17.66 -4.73
C TYR A 219 12.95 -16.43 -4.21
N SER A 220 12.26 -15.45 -3.64
CA SER A 220 12.85 -14.19 -3.20
C SER A 220 13.63 -13.52 -4.35
N SER A 221 14.94 -13.33 -4.22
CA SER A 221 15.84 -12.82 -5.26
C SER A 221 16.62 -13.92 -6.01
N LYS A 222 16.32 -15.21 -5.80
CA LYS A 222 17.05 -16.34 -6.42
C LYS A 222 16.58 -16.60 -7.86
N TYR A 223 16.82 -15.65 -8.75
CA TYR A 223 16.40 -15.70 -10.17
C TYR A 223 16.88 -16.95 -10.91
N ALA A 224 18.12 -17.40 -10.70
CA ALA A 224 18.62 -18.59 -11.38
C ALA A 224 17.78 -19.84 -11.08
N LYS A 225 17.42 -20.06 -9.80
CA LYS A 225 16.58 -21.19 -9.37
C LYS A 225 15.13 -21.07 -9.86
N PHE A 226 14.60 -19.85 -9.88
CA PHE A 226 13.30 -19.57 -10.49
C PHE A 226 13.33 -19.93 -11.98
N MET A 227 14.33 -19.44 -12.72
CA MET A 227 14.45 -19.63 -14.17
C MET A 227 14.60 -21.10 -14.58
N GLU A 228 15.27 -21.92 -13.77
CA GLU A 228 15.32 -23.38 -13.98
C GLU A 228 13.92 -23.99 -14.00
N ARG A 229 13.10 -23.71 -12.98
CA ARG A 229 11.71 -24.21 -12.91
C ARG A 229 10.80 -23.59 -13.96
N PHE A 230 11.02 -22.30 -14.22
CA PHE A 230 10.28 -21.51 -15.20
C PHE A 230 10.44 -22.08 -16.61
N ARG A 231 11.65 -22.54 -16.97
CA ARG A 231 11.95 -23.19 -18.26
C ARG A 231 11.41 -24.61 -18.35
N ASN A 232 11.42 -25.34 -17.23
CA ASN A 232 10.91 -26.70 -17.15
C ASN A 232 9.37 -26.77 -17.11
N GLU A 233 8.67 -25.63 -17.12
CA GLU A 233 7.19 -25.53 -17.10
C GLU A 233 6.55 -26.40 -15.99
N SER A 234 7.23 -26.51 -14.84
CA SER A 234 6.81 -27.31 -13.69
C SER A 234 5.91 -26.53 -12.71
N TYR A 235 4.97 -25.75 -13.26
CA TYR A 235 4.07 -24.85 -12.54
C TYR A 235 2.80 -24.66 -13.37
N ASP A 236 1.75 -24.16 -12.75
CA ASP A 236 0.51 -23.83 -13.47
C ASP A 236 0.46 -22.33 -13.79
N ILE A 237 0.97 -21.50 -12.85
CA ILE A 237 1.08 -20.05 -12.98
C ILE A 237 2.46 -19.58 -12.50
N ALA A 238 3.05 -18.59 -13.17
CA ALA A 238 4.26 -17.91 -12.71
C ALA A 238 4.02 -16.42 -12.48
N VAL A 239 4.58 -15.88 -11.40
CA VAL A 239 4.58 -14.44 -11.12
C VAL A 239 6.02 -13.92 -11.15
N ILE A 240 6.28 -12.95 -12.03
CA ILE A 240 7.53 -12.21 -12.09
C ILE A 240 7.30 -10.88 -11.41
N GLY A 241 7.65 -10.83 -10.12
CA GLY A 241 7.61 -9.63 -9.30
C GLY A 241 8.67 -8.61 -9.67
N ASP A 242 8.53 -7.39 -9.15
CA ASP A 242 9.51 -6.32 -9.34
C ASP A 242 10.77 -6.56 -8.49
N SER A 243 11.91 -6.54 -9.16
CA SER A 243 13.25 -6.75 -8.59
C SER A 243 13.96 -5.47 -8.21
N ALA A 244 13.45 -4.32 -8.67
CA ALA A 244 14.16 -3.04 -8.75
C ALA A 244 15.48 -3.08 -9.57
N GLN A 245 15.75 -4.17 -10.30
CA GLN A 245 16.91 -4.31 -11.19
C GLN A 245 16.48 -4.18 -12.65
N GLU A 246 16.63 -2.98 -13.21
CA GLU A 246 16.21 -2.70 -14.60
C GLU A 246 17.05 -3.44 -15.65
N LYS A 247 18.27 -3.84 -15.28
CA LYS A 247 19.18 -4.61 -16.14
C LYS A 247 18.82 -6.09 -16.24
N LEU A 248 17.92 -6.59 -15.40
CA LEU A 248 17.49 -7.99 -15.45
C LEU A 248 16.69 -8.23 -16.73
N LYS A 249 17.12 -9.20 -17.55
CA LYS A 249 16.45 -9.58 -18.79
C LYS A 249 16.26 -11.09 -18.84
N PHE A 250 15.07 -11.53 -19.22
CA PHE A 250 14.74 -12.95 -19.36
C PHE A 250 14.73 -13.33 -20.84
N GLN A 251 15.55 -14.32 -21.20
CA GLN A 251 15.64 -14.84 -22.56
C GLN A 251 14.53 -15.85 -22.89
N SER A 252 13.95 -16.49 -21.87
CA SER A 252 12.94 -17.54 -22.04
C SER A 252 11.54 -16.95 -21.80
N LYS A 253 10.61 -17.24 -22.73
CA LYS A 253 9.17 -17.05 -22.56
C LYS A 253 8.50 -18.44 -22.54
N PRO A 254 7.63 -18.73 -21.57
CA PRO A 254 6.90 -20.00 -21.57
C PRO A 254 5.88 -20.00 -22.70
N LYS A 255 5.52 -21.17 -23.21
CA LYS A 255 4.61 -21.26 -24.36
C LYS A 255 3.14 -21.30 -23.95
N ASN A 256 2.84 -22.05 -22.89
CA ASN A 256 1.46 -22.43 -22.56
C ASN A 256 0.99 -21.90 -21.20
N HIS A 257 1.90 -21.72 -20.24
CA HIS A 257 1.53 -21.37 -18.87
C HIS A 257 1.35 -19.87 -18.66
N LEU A 258 0.35 -19.48 -17.88
CA LEU A 258 0.08 -18.10 -17.55
C LEU A 258 1.24 -17.47 -16.76
N VAL A 259 1.66 -16.29 -17.17
CA VAL A 259 2.66 -15.49 -16.46
C VAL A 259 2.07 -14.12 -16.10
N ILE A 260 2.13 -13.73 -14.84
CA ILE A 260 1.85 -12.35 -14.41
C ILE A 260 3.19 -11.64 -14.20
N CYS A 261 3.42 -10.54 -14.92
CA CYS A 261 4.70 -9.84 -14.95
C CYS A 261 4.57 -8.41 -14.43
N TYR A 262 4.97 -8.19 -13.17
CA TYR A 262 5.07 -6.87 -12.53
C TYR A 262 6.36 -6.11 -12.87
N GLN A 263 7.28 -6.75 -13.60
CA GLN A 263 8.46 -6.11 -14.17
C GLN A 263 8.52 -6.25 -15.69
N PRO A 264 7.67 -5.53 -16.45
CA PRO A 264 7.65 -5.62 -17.91
C PRO A 264 9.03 -5.43 -18.58
N GLY A 265 9.90 -4.62 -17.95
CA GLY A 265 11.28 -4.39 -18.35
C GLY A 265 12.13 -5.66 -18.53
N VAL A 266 11.76 -6.82 -17.97
CA VAL A 266 12.51 -8.07 -18.18
C VAL A 266 12.33 -8.66 -19.58
N TYR A 267 11.22 -8.35 -20.26
CA TYR A 267 10.88 -8.86 -21.59
C TYR A 267 10.83 -7.77 -22.67
N ALA A 268 10.52 -6.54 -22.29
CA ALA A 268 10.41 -5.41 -23.20
C ALA A 268 11.36 -4.29 -22.76
N ASN A 269 11.80 -3.47 -23.71
CA ASN A 269 12.50 -2.22 -23.41
C ASN A 269 11.43 -1.14 -23.23
N ILE A 270 11.03 -0.92 -21.97
CA ILE A 270 10.04 0.06 -21.59
C ILE A 270 10.73 1.12 -20.75
N GLU A 271 10.67 2.37 -21.19
CA GLU A 271 11.14 3.50 -20.40
C GLU A 271 10.15 3.80 -19.28
N ARG A 272 10.68 3.92 -18.05
CA ARG A 272 9.91 4.36 -16.88
C ARG A 272 10.18 5.86 -16.69
N LYS A 273 9.11 6.65 -16.56
CA LYS A 273 9.24 8.05 -16.16
C LYS A 273 8.92 8.16 -14.68
N GLU A 274 9.75 8.89 -13.96
CA GLU A 274 9.39 9.32 -12.61
C GLU A 274 8.22 10.30 -12.74
N PRO A 275 7.15 10.13 -11.94
CA PRO A 275 6.06 11.07 -12.00
C PRO A 275 6.47 12.31 -11.23
N ASP A 276 6.32 13.46 -11.86
CA ASP A 276 6.14 14.71 -11.13
C ASP A 276 4.95 14.58 -10.16
N MET A 277 5.23 14.73 -8.87
CA MET A 277 4.27 14.63 -7.77
C MET A 277 3.80 16.01 -7.28
N LYS A 278 4.24 17.08 -7.93
CA LYS A 278 3.95 18.43 -7.48
C LYS A 278 2.48 18.79 -7.69
N VAL A 279 1.88 19.37 -6.65
CA VAL A 279 0.52 19.92 -6.71
C VAL A 279 0.62 21.42 -6.98
N ASN A 280 0.00 21.85 -8.07
CA ASN A 280 0.01 23.23 -8.58
C ASN A 280 -1.40 23.84 -8.67
N THR A 281 -2.35 23.31 -7.90
CA THR A 281 -3.77 23.77 -7.85
C THR A 281 -4.14 24.14 -6.41
N ASP A 282 -5.22 24.89 -6.19
CA ASP A 282 -5.68 25.24 -4.85
C ASP A 282 -6.28 24.03 -4.12
N PHE A 283 -6.26 24.07 -2.79
CA PHE A 283 -6.72 22.94 -1.96
C PHE A 283 -8.18 22.53 -2.21
N LYS A 284 -9.09 23.47 -2.47
CA LYS A 284 -10.50 23.13 -2.71
C LYS A 284 -10.67 22.44 -4.05
N THR A 285 -10.00 22.92 -5.09
CA THR A 285 -9.97 22.29 -6.40
C THR A 285 -9.31 20.91 -6.34
N PHE A 286 -8.23 20.78 -5.58
CA PHE A 286 -7.57 19.49 -5.32
C PHE A 286 -8.55 18.47 -4.72
N ILE A 287 -9.21 18.81 -3.61
CA ILE A 287 -10.17 17.92 -2.93
C ILE A 287 -11.36 17.59 -3.84
N LYS A 288 -11.85 18.56 -4.63
CA LYS A 288 -12.90 18.32 -5.62
C LYS A 288 -12.47 17.29 -6.67
N ASN A 289 -11.27 17.43 -7.23
CA ASN A 289 -10.73 16.51 -8.23
C ASN A 289 -10.49 15.12 -7.64
N LEU A 290 -9.98 15.03 -6.41
CA LEU A 290 -9.82 13.76 -5.70
C LEU A 290 -11.18 13.03 -5.55
N ASN A 291 -12.21 13.76 -5.12
CA ASN A 291 -13.56 13.19 -4.99
C ASN A 291 -14.14 12.73 -6.33
N ASN A 292 -13.88 13.47 -7.42
CA ASN A 292 -14.31 13.06 -8.76
C ASN A 292 -13.66 11.73 -9.19
N ILE A 293 -12.36 11.57 -8.94
CA ILE A 293 -11.63 10.33 -9.24
C ILE A 293 -12.16 9.16 -8.43
N LEU A 294 -12.36 9.35 -7.13
CA LEU A 294 -12.94 8.32 -6.27
C LEU A 294 -14.35 7.90 -6.71
N GLN A 295 -15.07 8.79 -7.40
CA GLN A 295 -16.38 8.50 -7.98
C GLN A 295 -16.31 7.90 -9.39
N GLY A 296 -15.12 7.79 -9.99
CA GLY A 296 -14.92 7.30 -11.36
C GLY A 296 -15.27 8.34 -12.44
N ASN A 297 -15.38 9.62 -12.07
CA ASN A 297 -15.65 10.70 -13.01
C ASN A 297 -14.35 11.17 -13.69
N GLU A 298 -14.46 11.78 -14.86
CA GLU A 298 -13.33 12.45 -15.52
C GLU A 298 -12.87 13.67 -14.70
N ILE A 299 -11.57 13.93 -14.72
CA ILE A 299 -10.97 15.11 -14.10
C ILE A 299 -10.94 16.20 -15.16
N SER A 300 -11.35 17.42 -14.81
CA SER A 300 -11.39 18.55 -15.74
C SER A 300 -10.02 19.18 -16.04
N ASP A 301 -8.96 18.70 -15.39
CA ASP A 301 -7.64 19.33 -15.34
C ASP A 301 -6.55 18.29 -15.64
N GLU A 302 -6.04 18.28 -16.88
CA GLU A 302 -5.00 17.36 -17.35
C GLU A 302 -3.64 17.59 -16.65
N ASP A 303 -3.40 18.80 -16.14
CA ASP A 303 -2.15 19.18 -15.46
C ASP A 303 -2.16 18.88 -13.95
N ASN A 304 -3.28 18.39 -13.42
CA ASN A 304 -3.38 18.00 -12.02
C ASN A 304 -2.52 16.77 -11.70
N VAL A 305 -1.81 16.73 -10.57
CA VAL A 305 -1.07 15.53 -10.11
C VAL A 305 -1.94 14.27 -10.10
N LEU A 306 -3.25 14.46 -9.87
CA LEU A 306 -4.25 13.42 -9.83
C LEU A 306 -4.66 12.90 -11.22
N SER A 307 -4.39 13.62 -12.32
CA SER A 307 -4.65 13.14 -13.69
C SER A 307 -3.87 11.86 -14.02
N ARG A 308 -2.72 11.68 -13.37
CA ARG A 308 -1.88 10.48 -13.46
C ARG A 308 -2.41 9.32 -12.62
N TYR A 309 -3.30 9.61 -11.67
CA TYR A 309 -4.14 8.62 -11.01
C TYR A 309 -5.34 8.34 -11.92
N ASN A 310 -5.08 7.74 -13.09
CA ASN A 310 -6.14 7.25 -13.95
C ASN A 310 -6.98 6.24 -13.15
N ASN A 311 -8.31 6.30 -13.30
CA ASN A 311 -9.40 5.58 -12.59
C ASN A 311 -9.29 4.04 -12.60
N SER A 312 -8.12 3.47 -12.93
CA SER A 312 -7.83 2.05 -13.03
C SER A 312 -6.58 1.70 -12.23
N TYR A 313 -6.75 1.58 -10.91
CA TYR A 313 -5.90 0.82 -9.97
C TYR A 313 -4.39 0.81 -10.24
N ARG A 314 -3.71 1.96 -10.12
CA ARG A 314 -2.23 1.99 -10.13
C ARG A 314 -1.68 2.66 -8.89
N THR A 315 -0.94 1.89 -8.08
CA THR A 315 0.09 2.50 -7.22
C THR A 315 1.17 3.04 -8.16
N PHE A 316 1.28 4.37 -8.19
CA PHE A 316 2.39 5.19 -8.67
C PHE A 316 3.55 4.48 -9.41
N LYS A 317 3.38 4.15 -10.70
CA LYS A 317 4.44 4.01 -11.73
C LYS A 317 3.82 4.18 -13.13
N PRO A 318 3.74 5.40 -13.70
CA PRO A 318 3.31 5.57 -15.06
C PRO A 318 4.36 5.00 -16.01
N VAL A 319 3.89 4.12 -16.89
CA VAL A 319 4.43 4.01 -18.24
C VAL A 319 3.41 4.79 -19.06
N PRO A 320 3.76 5.97 -19.57
CA PRO A 320 2.79 6.88 -20.19
C PRO A 320 2.11 6.29 -21.42
N GLU A 321 2.73 5.31 -22.07
CA GLU A 321 2.37 4.91 -23.43
C GLU A 321 1.62 3.57 -23.51
N ARG A 322 1.27 2.93 -22.38
CA ARG A 322 0.54 1.64 -22.37
C ARG A 322 -0.51 1.50 -21.26
N GLU A 323 -1.49 0.64 -21.53
CA GLU A 323 -2.53 0.20 -20.60
C GLU A 323 -1.97 -0.35 -19.28
N SER A 324 -2.78 -0.34 -18.21
CA SER A 324 -2.33 -0.70 -16.84
C SER A 324 -1.97 -2.17 -16.73
N VAL A 325 -2.74 -2.95 -17.48
CA VAL A 325 -2.60 -4.38 -17.64
C VAL A 325 -2.80 -4.64 -19.12
N TRP A 326 -1.89 -5.38 -19.73
CA TRP A 326 -2.05 -5.84 -21.10
C TRP A 326 -1.57 -7.29 -21.23
N ARG A 327 -2.07 -8.00 -22.23
CA ARG A 327 -1.74 -9.41 -22.47
C ARG A 327 -1.01 -9.57 -23.81
N GLU A 328 0.12 -10.26 -23.80
CA GLU A 328 0.80 -10.72 -25.02
C GLU A 328 0.97 -12.24 -24.94
N GLY A 329 0.13 -12.97 -25.67
CA GLY A 329 0.05 -14.43 -25.56
C GLY A 329 -0.39 -14.86 -24.15
N ASN A 330 0.42 -15.70 -23.51
CA ASN A 330 0.23 -16.20 -22.15
C ASN A 330 0.81 -15.29 -21.05
N ILE A 331 1.38 -14.13 -21.40
CA ILE A 331 1.96 -13.20 -20.44
C ILE A 331 1.02 -12.01 -20.24
N VAL A 332 0.61 -11.78 -18.99
CA VAL A 332 -0.09 -10.60 -18.52
C VAL A 332 0.93 -9.67 -17.89
N PHE A 333 1.13 -8.51 -18.50
CA PHE A 333 2.01 -7.48 -17.97
C PHE A 333 1.23 -6.53 -17.08
N CYS A 334 1.80 -6.22 -15.93
CA CYS A 334 1.27 -5.29 -14.94
C CYS A 334 2.19 -4.08 -14.87
N ASN A 335 1.63 -2.90 -15.11
CA ASN A 335 2.33 -1.65 -14.94
C ASN A 335 2.03 -1.02 -13.57
N GLY A 336 2.93 -1.26 -12.62
CA GLY A 336 2.74 -0.89 -11.22
C GLY A 336 2.25 -2.08 -10.37
N TRP A 337 1.76 -1.80 -9.16
CA TRP A 337 1.34 -2.81 -8.20
C TRP A 337 -0.15 -3.15 -8.39
N ILE A 338 -0.44 -3.97 -9.40
CA ILE A 338 -1.81 -4.40 -9.73
C ILE A 338 -2.22 -5.58 -8.83
N HIS A 339 -3.32 -5.41 -8.09
CA HIS A 339 -3.78 -6.43 -7.14
C HIS A 339 -4.35 -7.69 -7.84
N PRO A 340 -4.19 -8.90 -7.26
CA PRO A 340 -4.76 -10.12 -7.81
C PRO A 340 -6.28 -10.09 -7.93
N GLN A 341 -6.98 -9.46 -6.98
CA GLN A 341 -8.43 -9.27 -7.01
C GLN A 341 -8.88 -8.58 -8.30
N TYR A 342 -8.12 -7.57 -8.73
CA TYR A 342 -8.38 -6.88 -10.00
C TYR A 342 -8.15 -7.82 -11.19
N LEU A 343 -7.01 -8.51 -11.21
CA LEU A 343 -6.68 -9.46 -12.28
C LEU A 343 -7.76 -10.56 -12.42
N ILE A 344 -8.31 -11.04 -11.30
CA ILE A 344 -9.41 -12.01 -11.28
C ILE A 344 -10.69 -11.37 -11.84
N SER A 345 -11.09 -10.21 -11.31
CA SER A 345 -12.33 -9.53 -11.71
C SER A 345 -12.40 -9.19 -13.21
N LYS A 346 -11.23 -8.98 -13.84
CA LYS A 346 -11.11 -8.64 -15.26
C LYS A 346 -10.77 -9.86 -16.15
N GLY A 347 -10.69 -11.07 -15.60
CA GLY A 347 -10.38 -12.29 -16.36
C GLY A 347 -8.92 -12.40 -16.81
N PHE A 348 -8.00 -11.64 -16.19
CA PHE A 348 -6.57 -11.77 -16.42
C PHE A 348 -5.93 -12.92 -15.65
N LEU A 349 -6.51 -13.30 -14.50
CA LEU A 349 -6.04 -14.37 -13.62
C LEU A 349 -7.19 -15.34 -13.30
N GLU A 350 -7.07 -16.59 -13.75
CA GLU A 350 -8.05 -17.65 -13.47
C GLU A 350 -7.64 -18.46 -12.24
N VAL A 351 -8.51 -18.48 -11.23
CA VAL A 351 -8.27 -19.13 -9.93
C VAL A 351 -8.91 -20.52 -9.80
N GLU A 352 -9.84 -20.88 -10.69
CA GLU A 352 -10.48 -22.21 -10.73
C GLU A 352 -9.59 -23.29 -11.33
#